data_AF-A0A168L518-F1
#
_entry.id   AF-A0A168L518-F1
#
_cell.length_a   1.000
_cell.length_b   1.000
_cell.length_c   1.000
_cell.angle_alpha   90.00
_cell.angle_beta   90.00
_cell.angle_gamma   90.00
#
_symmetry.space_group_name_H-M   'P 1'
#
loop_
_entity.id
_entity.type
_entity.pdbx_description
1 polymer ?
#
loop_
_entity_poly.entity_id
_entity_poly.type
_entity_poly.pdbx_seq_one_letter_code
_entity_poly.pdbx_strand_id
1 'polypeptide(L)'
;MIQRVGLLLCLLVICAPWANALYFYLEGSEKKCFLEELPKETMVTGTYTAEQWSDTQHRWITSPDLKIDFSVEEIPQGNIVVSRQGGAKGRFTFTSAESGDHSICLSPASASWFDSTRTKITFDMDFDDPAGDGHDHTETLSDLAKKVHELNERVQDIRREQLSQRVSSAARF
;
A
#
# COMPACT_ATOMS: atom_id res chain seq x y z
N MET A 1 3.39 46.65 8.37
CA MET A 1 4.08 45.40 7.96
C MET A 1 3.27 44.17 8.36
N ILE A 2 2.88 44.04 9.63
CA ILE A 2 2.06 42.93 10.18
C ILE A 2 0.74 42.66 9.43
N GLN A 3 0.02 43.71 9.01
CA GLN A 3 -1.28 43.54 8.33
C GLN A 3 -1.18 42.94 6.92
N ARG A 4 -0.06 43.14 6.22
CA ARG A 4 0.19 42.52 4.91
C ARG A 4 0.59 41.06 5.05
N VAL A 5 1.37 40.74 6.10
CA VAL A 5 1.77 39.37 6.42
C VAL A 5 0.54 38.53 6.83
N GLY A 6 -0.37 39.08 7.64
CA GLY A 6 -1.61 38.40 8.02
C GLY A 6 -2.52 38.09 6.83
N LEU A 7 -2.64 39.02 5.87
CA LEU A 7 -3.43 38.81 4.65
C LEU A 7 -2.82 37.71 3.76
N LEU A 8 -1.49 37.71 3.61
CA LEU A 8 -0.74 36.68 2.88
C LEU A 8 -0.89 35.29 3.53
N LEU A 9 -0.88 35.21 4.86
CA LEU A 9 -1.07 33.94 5.58
C LEU A 9 -2.49 33.39 5.41
N CYS A 10 -3.52 34.24 5.47
CA CYS A 10 -4.90 33.82 5.22
C CYS A 10 -5.12 33.32 3.79
N LEU A 11 -4.51 33.98 2.80
CA LEU A 11 -4.58 33.53 1.40
C LEU A 11 -3.93 32.16 1.20
N LEU A 12 -2.80 31.90 1.86
CA LEU A 12 -2.13 30.60 1.84
C LEU A 12 -2.97 29.48 2.46
N VAL A 13 -3.68 29.75 3.56
CA VAL A 13 -4.55 28.76 4.23
C VAL A 13 -5.79 28.43 3.39
N ILE A 14 -6.38 29.41 2.70
CA ILE A 14 -7.54 29.19 1.82
C ILE A 14 -7.15 28.39 0.56
N CYS A 15 -5.91 28.55 0.08
CA CYS A 15 -5.39 27.81 -1.06
C CYS A 15 -4.78 26.44 -0.70
N ALA A 16 -4.77 26.04 0.57
CA ALA A 16 -4.33 24.71 0.94
C ALA A 16 -5.31 23.67 0.37
N PRO A 17 -4.85 22.67 -0.40
CA PRO A 17 -5.72 21.63 -0.91
C PRO A 17 -6.35 20.89 0.27
N TRP A 18 -7.67 20.71 0.23
CA TRP A 18 -8.35 19.84 1.18
C TRP A 18 -7.87 18.41 0.97
N ALA A 19 -7.30 17.81 2.00
CA ALA A 19 -6.95 16.40 1.98
C ALA A 19 -8.25 15.58 1.85
N ASN A 20 -8.35 14.80 0.78
CA ASN A 20 -9.46 13.90 0.57
C ASN A 20 -9.06 12.53 1.14
N ALA A 21 -9.87 11.99 2.06
CA ALA A 21 -9.72 10.61 2.51
C ALA A 21 -10.05 9.64 1.35
N LEU A 22 -9.42 8.46 1.33
CA LEU A 22 -9.70 7.44 0.34
C LEU A 22 -11.15 6.95 0.50
N TYR A 23 -11.91 6.96 -0.58
CA TYR A 23 -13.23 6.36 -0.63
C TYR A 23 -13.48 5.69 -1.97
N PHE A 24 -14.37 4.71 -1.98
CA PHE A 24 -14.79 3.99 -3.17
C PHE A 24 -16.23 3.51 -3.04
N TYR A 25 -16.80 3.08 -4.16
CA TYR A 25 -18.15 2.54 -4.23
C TYR A 25 -18.08 1.07 -4.60
N LEU A 26 -18.99 0.29 -4.04
CA LEU A 26 -19.22 -1.11 -4.34
C LEU A 26 -20.68 -1.27 -4.76
N GLU A 27 -20.92 -2.08 -5.79
CA GLU A 27 -22.27 -2.45 -6.19
C GLU A 27 -22.58 -3.89 -5.78
N GLY A 28 -23.71 -4.09 -5.09
CA GLY A 28 -24.11 -5.39 -4.60
C GLY A 28 -23.08 -6.03 -3.67
N SER A 29 -22.66 -7.25 -4.01
CA SER A 29 -21.67 -8.02 -3.25
C SER A 29 -20.25 -7.88 -3.80
N GLU A 30 -19.96 -6.82 -4.53
CA GLU A 30 -18.61 -6.56 -5.04
C GLU A 30 -17.60 -6.51 -3.89
N LYS A 31 -16.43 -7.09 -4.14
CA LYS A 31 -15.29 -7.08 -3.22
C LYS A 31 -14.17 -6.28 -3.84
N LYS A 32 -13.64 -5.31 -3.09
CA LYS A 32 -12.48 -4.51 -3.51
C LYS A 32 -11.30 -4.82 -2.62
N CYS A 33 -10.18 -5.13 -3.26
CA CYS A 33 -8.94 -5.53 -2.60
C CYS A 33 -7.82 -4.54 -2.93
N PHE A 34 -6.97 -4.30 -1.93
CA PHE A 34 -5.74 -3.53 -2.03
C PHE A 34 -4.58 -4.52 -1.90
N LEU A 35 -3.67 -4.49 -2.86
CA LEU A 35 -2.48 -5.35 -2.86
C LEU A 35 -1.32 -4.54 -2.31
N GLU A 36 -0.79 -4.96 -1.17
CA GLU A 36 0.29 -4.27 -0.47
C GLU A 36 1.44 -5.25 -0.22
N GLU A 37 2.67 -4.84 -0.54
CA GLU A 37 3.88 -5.57 -0.16
C GLU A 37 4.24 -5.15 1.27
N LEU A 38 4.12 -6.09 2.21
CA LEU A 38 4.40 -5.83 3.62
C LEU A 38 5.70 -6.53 4.03
N PRO A 39 6.59 -5.88 4.78
CA PRO A 39 7.65 -6.56 5.52
C PRO A 39 7.07 -7.54 6.56
N LYS A 40 7.92 -8.41 7.10
CA LYS A 40 7.59 -9.25 8.25
C LYS A 40 7.35 -8.39 9.50
N GLU A 41 6.38 -8.79 10.32
CA GLU A 41 6.04 -8.14 11.59
C GLU A 41 5.51 -6.69 11.46
N THR A 42 5.09 -6.26 10.27
CA THR A 42 4.42 -4.97 10.05
C THR A 42 3.01 -5.00 10.59
N MET A 43 2.68 -4.08 11.49
CA MET A 43 1.34 -3.95 12.04
C MET A 43 0.53 -2.97 11.20
N VAL A 44 -0.58 -3.44 10.63
CA VAL A 44 -1.46 -2.62 9.82
C VAL A 44 -2.75 -2.37 10.59
N THR A 45 -3.12 -1.11 10.73
CA THR A 45 -4.39 -0.70 11.32
C THR A 45 -5.25 -0.02 10.27
N GLY A 46 -6.43 -0.58 9.99
CA GLY A 46 -7.38 0.01 9.07
C GLY A 46 -8.66 0.46 9.76
N THR A 47 -9.20 1.59 9.32
CA THR A 47 -10.53 2.05 9.73
C THR A 47 -11.42 2.21 8.50
N TYR A 48 -12.69 1.87 8.66
CA TYR A 48 -13.66 2.06 7.58
C TYR A 48 -15.00 2.58 8.10
N THR A 49 -15.68 3.32 7.22
CA THR A 49 -17.07 3.71 7.37
C THR A 49 -17.79 3.40 6.07
N ALA A 50 -18.89 2.67 6.16
CA ALA A 50 -19.71 2.24 5.04
C ALA A 50 -21.09 2.88 5.14
N GLU A 51 -21.57 3.36 4.00
CA GLU A 51 -22.87 4.02 3.84
C GLU A 51 -23.58 3.39 2.64
N GLN A 52 -24.86 3.11 2.76
CA GLN A 52 -25.69 2.64 1.64
C GLN A 52 -26.45 3.81 1.02
N TRP A 53 -26.62 3.77 -0.30
CA TRP A 53 -27.49 4.71 -1.00
C TRP A 53 -28.95 4.42 -0.65
N SER A 54 -29.69 5.44 -0.21
CA SER A 54 -31.13 5.36 0.00
C SER A 54 -31.87 6.05 -1.14
N ASP A 55 -32.57 5.30 -1.98
CA ASP A 55 -33.41 5.87 -3.04
C ASP A 55 -34.59 6.68 -2.48
N THR A 56 -35.10 6.33 -1.30
CA THR A 56 -36.17 7.10 -0.65
C THR A 56 -35.67 8.49 -0.22
N GLN A 57 -34.47 8.57 0.36
CA GLN A 57 -33.94 9.80 0.94
C GLN A 57 -32.96 10.54 0.01
N HIS A 58 -32.62 9.96 -1.14
CA HIS A 58 -31.65 10.46 -2.11
C HIS A 58 -30.31 10.87 -1.47
N ARG A 59 -29.84 10.06 -0.51
CA ARG A 59 -28.60 10.32 0.24
C ARG A 59 -27.95 9.04 0.73
N TRP A 60 -26.66 9.13 1.04
CA TRP A 60 -25.91 8.09 1.73
C TRP A 60 -26.34 8.03 3.21
N ILE A 61 -26.65 6.82 3.68
CA ILE A 61 -27.07 6.57 5.06
C ILE A 61 -26.32 5.37 5.65
N THR A 62 -26.02 5.45 6.94
CA THR A 62 -25.51 4.32 7.70
C THR A 62 -26.69 3.43 8.12
N SER A 63 -26.82 2.27 7.49
CA SER A 63 -27.82 1.26 7.88
C SER A 63 -27.31 0.42 9.06
N PRO A 64 -28.10 0.20 10.13
CA PRO A 64 -27.72 -0.71 11.22
C PRO A 64 -27.50 -2.17 10.77
N ASP A 65 -28.20 -2.55 9.71
CA ASP A 65 -28.18 -3.90 9.15
C ASP A 65 -27.02 -4.11 8.17
N LEU A 66 -26.37 -3.03 7.72
CA LEU A 66 -25.19 -3.12 6.86
C LEU A 66 -24.03 -3.76 7.64
N LYS A 67 -23.54 -4.87 7.10
CA LYS A 67 -22.34 -5.56 7.56
C LYS A 67 -21.26 -5.47 6.49
N ILE A 68 -20.01 -5.38 6.91
CA ILE A 68 -18.85 -5.36 6.04
C ILE A 68 -17.96 -6.54 6.40
N ASP A 69 -17.67 -7.38 5.42
CA ASP A 69 -16.65 -8.40 5.51
C ASP A 69 -15.29 -7.79 5.21
N PHE A 70 -14.32 -8.10 6.07
CA PHE A 70 -12.93 -7.71 5.97
C PHE A 70 -12.08 -8.97 5.97
N SER A 71 -11.17 -9.09 4.99
CA SER A 71 -10.26 -10.22 4.90
C SER A 71 -8.87 -9.79 4.47
N VAL A 72 -7.84 -10.45 5.00
CA VAL A 72 -6.46 -10.34 4.53
C VAL A 72 -5.94 -11.73 4.20
N GLU A 73 -5.33 -11.84 3.02
CA GLU A 73 -4.79 -13.07 2.47
C GLU A 73 -3.37 -12.82 1.96
N GLU A 74 -2.44 -13.71 2.28
CA GLU A 74 -1.07 -13.71 1.72
C GLU A 74 -1.08 -14.28 0.30
N ILE A 75 -0.41 -13.59 -0.62
CA ILE A 75 -0.27 -14.01 -2.03
C ILE A 75 1.15 -14.56 -2.26
N PRO A 76 1.31 -15.62 -3.07
CA PRO A 76 0.28 -16.38 -3.79
C PRO A 76 -0.28 -17.60 -3.04
N GLN A 77 0.19 -17.89 -1.82
CA GLN A 77 -0.14 -19.14 -1.11
C GLN A 77 -1.61 -19.21 -0.66
N GLY A 78 -2.26 -18.05 -0.49
CA GLY A 78 -3.66 -17.94 -0.09
C GLY A 78 -3.90 -18.15 1.40
N ASN A 79 -2.87 -17.92 2.24
CA ASN A 79 -3.02 -18.04 3.69
C ASN A 79 -3.89 -16.89 4.20
N ILE A 80 -4.99 -17.22 4.87
CA ILE A 80 -5.89 -16.21 5.46
C ILE A 80 -5.27 -15.74 6.79
N VAL A 81 -4.81 -14.49 6.82
CA VAL A 81 -4.28 -13.83 8.03
C VAL A 81 -5.43 -13.42 8.94
N VAL A 82 -6.48 -12.84 8.36
CA VAL A 82 -7.68 -12.44 9.10
C VAL A 82 -8.90 -12.51 8.19
N SER A 83 -10.03 -12.90 8.76
CA SER A 83 -11.34 -12.83 8.13
C SER A 83 -12.38 -12.54 9.20
N ARG A 84 -13.00 -11.37 9.13
CA ARG A 84 -13.94 -10.88 10.14
C ARG A 84 -15.05 -10.09 9.47
N GLN A 85 -16.21 -10.11 10.10
CA GLN A 85 -17.35 -9.29 9.73
C GLN A 85 -17.56 -8.21 10.79
N GLY A 86 -17.75 -6.97 10.36
CA GLY A 86 -18.10 -5.85 11.20
C GLY A 86 -19.41 -5.19 10.78
N GLY A 87 -19.85 -4.19 11.54
CA GLY A 87 -20.99 -3.35 11.16
C GLY A 87 -20.60 -2.31 10.12
N ALA A 88 -21.46 -1.31 9.94
CA ALA A 88 -21.22 -0.22 8.99
C ALA A 88 -19.99 0.66 9.33
N LYS A 89 -19.47 0.62 10.56
CA LYS A 89 -18.23 1.30 10.94
C LYS A 89 -17.36 0.35 11.76
N GLY A 90 -16.06 0.32 11.46
CA GLY A 90 -15.14 -0.59 12.13
C GLY A 90 -13.69 -0.13 12.11
N ARG A 91 -12.90 -0.76 12.97
CA ARG A 91 -11.44 -0.71 12.97
C ARG A 91 -10.92 -2.14 13.07
N PHE A 92 -9.93 -2.46 12.27
CA PHE A 92 -9.21 -3.73 12.34
C PHE A 92 -7.72 -3.46 12.49
N THR A 93 -7.02 -4.44 13.06
CA THR A 93 -5.56 -4.47 13.14
C THR A 93 -5.11 -5.89 12.87
N PHE A 94 -4.07 -6.05 12.07
CA PHE A 94 -3.38 -7.32 11.87
C PHE A 94 -1.86 -7.07 11.79
N THR A 95 -1.09 -8.14 11.92
CA THR A 95 0.37 -8.10 11.77
C THR A 95 0.77 -9.13 10.71
N SER A 96 1.62 -8.75 9.76
CA SER A 96 2.15 -9.66 8.76
C SER A 96 3.06 -10.71 9.40
N ALA A 97 2.84 -11.98 9.09
CA ALA A 97 3.65 -13.08 9.63
C ALA A 97 4.97 -13.24 8.86
N GLU A 98 4.94 -12.99 7.56
CA GLU A 98 6.09 -13.06 6.66
C GLU A 98 6.09 -11.87 5.70
N SER A 99 7.26 -11.55 5.14
CA SER A 99 7.37 -10.51 4.12
C SER A 99 6.74 -10.98 2.79
N GLY A 100 5.99 -10.11 2.12
CA GLY A 100 5.45 -10.35 0.79
C GLY A 100 4.11 -9.66 0.52
N ASP A 101 3.48 -10.07 -0.58
CA ASP A 101 2.22 -9.48 -1.05
C ASP A 101 1.03 -9.93 -0.19
N HIS A 102 0.24 -8.97 0.25
CA HIS A 102 -1.00 -9.18 0.99
C HIS A 102 -2.18 -8.57 0.24
N SER A 103 -3.27 -9.31 0.13
CA SER A 103 -4.55 -8.85 -0.41
C SER A 103 -5.49 -8.46 0.70
N ILE A 104 -5.70 -7.16 0.89
CA ILE A 104 -6.54 -6.57 1.93
C ILE A 104 -7.88 -6.19 1.30
N CYS A 105 -8.95 -6.92 1.62
CA CYS A 105 -10.24 -6.79 0.95
C CYS A 105 -11.36 -6.32 1.88
N LEU A 106 -12.28 -5.53 1.33
CA LEU A 106 -13.56 -5.17 1.93
C LEU A 106 -14.72 -5.49 0.97
N SER A 107 -15.82 -6.00 1.52
CA SER A 107 -17.07 -6.22 0.79
C SER A 107 -18.30 -6.10 1.70
N PRO A 108 -19.48 -5.70 1.21
CA PRO A 108 -20.72 -5.79 1.97
C PRO A 108 -21.07 -7.25 2.23
N ALA A 109 -21.30 -7.59 3.50
CA ALA A 109 -21.79 -8.91 3.84
C ALA A 109 -23.28 -8.98 3.49
N SER A 110 -23.68 -9.99 2.73
CA SER A 110 -25.09 -10.28 2.39
C SER A 110 -25.81 -9.31 1.45
N ALA A 111 -25.14 -8.78 0.44
CA ALA A 111 -25.85 -8.44 -0.79
C ALA A 111 -26.09 -9.75 -1.56
N SER A 112 -27.35 -10.09 -1.83
CA SER A 112 -27.65 -11.10 -2.86
C SER A 112 -26.85 -10.75 -4.12
N TRP A 113 -26.38 -11.72 -4.90
CA TRP A 113 -25.63 -11.43 -6.13
C TRP A 113 -26.46 -10.65 -7.17
N PHE A 114 -27.77 -10.51 -6.94
CA PHE A 114 -28.72 -9.67 -7.69
C PHE A 114 -29.05 -8.33 -7.03
N ASP A 115 -28.51 -8.06 -5.84
CA ASP A 115 -28.76 -6.83 -5.11
C ASP A 115 -27.97 -5.69 -5.78
N SER A 116 -28.67 -4.67 -6.25
CA SER A 116 -28.08 -3.46 -6.84
C SER A 116 -27.78 -2.38 -5.80
N THR A 117 -27.76 -2.73 -4.51
CA THR A 117 -27.46 -1.79 -3.44
C THR A 117 -26.07 -1.22 -3.63
N ARG A 118 -25.98 0.12 -3.67
CA ARG A 118 -24.70 0.83 -3.75
C ARG A 118 -24.20 1.11 -2.34
N THR A 119 -22.96 0.74 -2.08
CA THR A 119 -22.28 0.97 -0.80
C THR A 119 -21.07 1.85 -1.04
N LYS A 120 -21.02 3.01 -0.39
CA LYS A 120 -19.85 3.87 -0.33
C LYS A 120 -19.01 3.46 0.88
N ILE A 121 -17.73 3.20 0.69
CA ILE A 121 -16.78 2.93 1.76
C ILE A 121 -15.75 4.06 1.79
N THR A 122 -15.65 4.73 2.92
CA THR A 122 -14.48 5.55 3.28
C THR A 122 -13.52 4.67 4.05
N PHE A 123 -12.26 4.62 3.62
CA PHE A 123 -11.27 3.66 4.08
C PHE A 123 -9.95 4.35 4.33
N ASP A 124 -9.30 4.00 5.42
CA ASP A 124 -8.02 4.53 5.84
C ASP A 124 -7.17 3.39 6.40
N MET A 125 -5.89 3.36 6.04
CA MET A 125 -4.93 2.36 6.51
C MET A 125 -3.66 3.06 6.99
N ASP A 126 -3.18 2.62 8.13
CA ASP A 126 -1.92 3.03 8.73
C ASP A 126 -1.02 1.80 8.89
N PHE A 127 0.26 1.99 8.58
CA PHE A 127 1.27 0.94 8.56
C PHE A 127 2.33 1.28 9.60
N ASP A 128 2.36 0.52 10.68
CA ASP A 128 3.37 0.64 11.72
C ASP A 128 4.51 -0.33 11.38
N ASP A 129 5.62 0.23 10.92
CA ASP A 129 6.81 -0.51 10.53
C ASP A 129 7.71 -0.75 11.75
N PRO A 130 7.96 -2.01 12.15
CA PRO A 130 8.87 -2.33 13.25
C PRO A 130 10.33 -1.90 12.96
N ALA A 131 10.71 -1.69 11.69
CA ALA A 131 12.06 -1.27 11.33
C ALA A 131 12.33 0.24 11.56
N GLY A 132 11.31 1.04 11.90
CA GLY A 132 11.43 2.49 11.97
C GLY A 132 11.57 3.11 10.57
N ASP A 133 11.44 4.45 10.51
CA ASP A 133 11.39 5.34 9.34
C ASP A 133 12.65 5.27 8.44
N GLY A 134 12.94 4.09 7.92
CA GLY A 134 14.19 3.67 7.32
C GLY A 134 14.00 2.92 6.01
N HIS A 135 12.81 3.01 5.40
CA HIS A 135 12.70 2.85 3.94
C HIS A 135 13.33 4.08 3.26
N ASP A 136 14.63 4.26 3.49
CA ASP A 136 15.46 5.12 2.67
C ASP A 136 15.52 4.44 1.31
N HIS A 137 14.79 4.96 0.32
CA HIS A 137 14.92 4.55 -1.08
C HIS A 137 16.38 4.61 -1.58
N THR A 138 17.30 5.21 -0.81
CA THR A 138 18.75 5.13 -0.98
C THR A 138 19.33 3.71 -0.86
N GLU A 139 18.72 2.76 -0.12
CA GLU A 139 19.24 1.38 -0.07
C GLU A 139 19.16 0.68 -1.43
N THR A 140 18.07 0.88 -2.18
CA THR A 140 17.93 0.31 -3.53
C THR A 140 18.94 0.91 -4.53
N LEU A 141 19.27 2.20 -4.39
CA LEU A 141 20.32 2.86 -5.16
C LEU A 141 21.73 2.39 -4.74
N SER A 142 21.93 2.15 -3.44
CA SER A 142 23.18 1.64 -2.87
C SER A 142 23.49 0.23 -3.39
N ASP A 143 22.50 -0.66 -3.42
CA ASP A 143 22.73 -2.04 -3.86
C ASP A 143 22.95 -2.16 -5.37
N LEU A 144 22.30 -1.31 -6.17
CA LEU A 144 22.61 -1.20 -7.60
C LEU A 144 24.02 -0.62 -7.82
N ALA A 145 24.40 0.42 -7.06
CA ALA A 145 25.74 1.00 -7.14
C ALA A 145 26.84 0.01 -6.73
N LYS A 146 26.60 -0.80 -5.69
CA LYS A 146 27.50 -1.90 -5.27
C LYS A 146 27.67 -2.93 -6.39
N LYS A 147 26.58 -3.36 -7.03
CA LYS A 147 26.65 -4.31 -8.16
C LYS A 147 27.44 -3.73 -9.34
N VAL A 148 27.20 -2.47 -9.70
CA VAL A 148 27.96 -1.79 -10.78
C VAL A 148 29.45 -1.74 -10.44
N HIS A 149 29.80 -1.45 -9.18
CA HIS A 149 31.18 -1.43 -8.73
C HIS A 149 31.84 -2.81 -8.83
N GLU A 150 31.18 -3.85 -8.30
CA GLU A 150 31.65 -5.24 -8.37
C GLU A 150 31.87 -5.69 -9.83
N LEU A 151 30.92 -5.37 -10.72
CA LEU A 151 31.02 -5.65 -12.15
C LEU A 151 32.22 -4.94 -12.79
N ASN A 152 32.49 -3.69 -12.40
CA ASN A 152 33.61 -2.92 -12.92
C ASN A 152 34.97 -3.49 -12.45
N GLU A 153 35.09 -3.91 -11.19
CA GLU A 153 36.28 -4.60 -10.68
C GLU A 153 36.53 -5.91 -11.44
N ARG A 154 35.48 -6.71 -11.63
CA ARG A 154 35.55 -7.98 -12.37
C ARG A 154 36.00 -7.79 -13.82
N VAL A 155 35.55 -6.73 -14.48
CA VAL A 155 36.01 -6.37 -15.84
C VAL A 155 37.49 -5.97 -15.85
N GLN A 156 37.97 -5.25 -14.84
CA GLN A 156 39.37 -4.87 -14.74
C GLN A 156 40.28 -6.10 -14.52
N ASP A 157 39.84 -7.05 -13.71
CA ASP A 157 40.56 -8.32 -13.50
C ASP A 157 40.66 -9.14 -14.78
N ILE A 158 39.55 -9.28 -15.51
CA ILE A 158 39.54 -9.98 -16.81
C ILE A 158 40.52 -9.31 -17.79
N ARG A 159 40.55 -7.96 -17.84
CA ARG A 159 41.51 -7.24 -18.70
C ARG A 159 42.96 -7.49 -18.30
N ARG A 160 43.27 -7.53 -17.00
CA ARG A 160 44.62 -7.84 -16.50
C ARG A 160 45.05 -9.26 -16.87
N GLU A 161 44.16 -10.24 -16.71
CA GLU A 161 44.44 -11.63 -17.09
C GLU A 161 44.63 -11.78 -18.60
N GLN A 162 43.77 -11.15 -19.42
CA GLN A 162 43.92 -11.19 -20.88
C GLN A 162 45.22 -10.56 -21.37
N LEU A 163 45.69 -9.50 -20.73
CA LEU A 163 46.99 -8.89 -21.04
C LEU A 163 48.16 -9.80 -20.62
N SER A 164 48.08 -10.40 -19.43
CA SER A 164 49.08 -11.36 -18.97
C SER A 164 49.19 -12.57 -19.92
N GLN A 165 48.05 -13.11 -20.37
CA GLN A 165 48.03 -14.21 -21.34
C GLN A 165 48.60 -13.79 -22.71
N ARG A 166 48.38 -12.56 -23.18
CA ARG A 166 48.98 -12.05 -24.43
C ARG A 166 50.50 -11.97 -24.36
N VAL A 167 51.05 -11.47 -23.24
CA VAL A 167 52.52 -11.39 -23.04
C VAL A 167 53.12 -12.79 -22.95
N SER A 168 52.49 -13.71 -22.22
CA SER A 168 52.96 -15.11 -22.13
C SER A 168 52.88 -15.87 -23.46
N SER A 169 51.95 -15.51 -24.35
CA SER A 169 51.81 -16.11 -25.69
C SER A 169 52.85 -15.57 -26.68
N ALA A 170 53.20 -14.29 -26.57
CA ALA A 170 54.24 -13.65 -27.38
C ALA A 170 55.66 -14.08 -26.98
N ALA A 171 55.87 -14.50 -25.73
CA ALA A 171 57.15 -15.02 -25.24
C ALA A 171 57.40 -16.52 -25.57
N ARG A 172 56.50 -17.17 -26.31
CA ARG A 172 56.60 -18.58 -26.73
C ARG A 172 56.97 -18.77 -28.21
N PHE A 173 57.51 -17.75 -28.86
CA PHE A 173 58.11 -17.83 -30.20
C PHE A 173 59.56 -17.39 -30.18
#